data_AF-A0A966BM26-F1
#
_entry.id   AF-A0A966BM26-F1
#
_cell.length_a   1.000
_cell.length_b   1.000
_cell.length_c   1.000
_cell.angle_alpha   90.00
_cell.angle_beta   90.00
_cell.angle_gamma   90.00
#
_symmetry.space_group_name_H-M   'P 1'
#
loop_
_entity.id
_entity.type
_entity.pdbx_description
1 polymer ?
#
loop_
_entity_poly.entity_id
_entity_poly.type
_entity_poly.pdbx_seq_one_letter_code
_entity_poly.pdbx_strand_id
1 'polypeptide(L)'
;MSDAQRYGVWLHGLMEHLTDAVQGGEEELRRKLNIPVEQMPALWQHAQDLLNAPALARFFDARHYLSAANEVAYVNAAGQLRRMDRLVEFAGEVWVLDYKTGERSANQAAQMAEYRAAMQAIHPGKVVRCALIFANGELSEV
;
A
#
# COMPACT_ATOMS: atom_id res chain seq x y z
N MET A 1 -8.91 -11.12 -16.00
CA MET A 1 -7.73 -10.31 -15.60
C MET A 1 -6.59 -10.60 -16.54
N SER A 2 -5.90 -9.58 -17.03
CA SER A 2 -4.63 -9.71 -17.75
C SER A 2 -3.51 -10.19 -16.82
N ASP A 3 -2.39 -10.59 -17.40
CA ASP A 3 -1.20 -11.05 -16.67
C ASP A 3 -0.64 -9.93 -15.79
N ALA A 4 -0.58 -8.70 -16.31
CA ALA A 4 -0.17 -7.52 -15.54
C ALA A 4 -1.10 -7.22 -14.34
N GLN A 5 -2.42 -7.41 -14.51
CA GLN A 5 -3.37 -7.26 -13.42
C GLN A 5 -3.17 -8.34 -12.33
N ARG A 6 -2.92 -9.60 -12.73
CA ARG A 6 -2.62 -10.68 -11.76
C ARG A 6 -1.33 -10.41 -11.01
N TYR A 7 -0.29 -9.99 -11.72
CA TYR A 7 0.98 -9.61 -11.12
C TYR A 7 0.80 -8.51 -10.06
N GLY A 8 0.02 -7.47 -10.36
CA GLY A 8 -0.28 -6.41 -9.40
C GLY A 8 -1.01 -6.89 -8.15
N VAL A 9 -2.00 -7.78 -8.31
CA VAL A 9 -2.71 -8.37 -7.17
C VAL A 9 -1.77 -9.19 -6.28
N TRP A 10 -0.87 -9.97 -6.86
CA TRP A 10 0.10 -10.73 -6.07
C TRP A 10 1.14 -9.87 -5.37
N LEU A 11 1.69 -8.86 -6.06
CA LEU A 11 2.64 -7.93 -5.46
C LEU A 11 2.01 -7.18 -4.30
N HIS A 12 0.78 -6.70 -4.47
CA HIS A 12 0.00 -6.08 -3.39
C HIS A 12 -0.15 -7.01 -2.19
N GLY A 13 -0.61 -8.24 -2.39
CA GLY A 13 -0.79 -9.20 -1.30
C GLY A 13 0.53 -9.56 -0.57
N LEU A 14 1.65 -9.58 -1.29
CA LEU A 14 2.97 -9.73 -0.67
C LEU A 14 3.32 -8.51 0.19
N MET A 15 3.12 -7.30 -0.33
CA MET A 15 3.37 -6.07 0.43
C MET A 15 2.51 -5.98 1.69
N GLU A 16 1.24 -6.35 1.60
CA GLU A 16 0.32 -6.45 2.75
C GLU A 16 0.88 -7.36 3.83
N HIS A 17 1.27 -8.60 3.49
CA HIS A 17 1.70 -9.57 4.49
C HIS A 17 3.13 -9.37 4.99
N LEU A 18 4.05 -8.88 4.16
CA LEU A 18 5.43 -8.63 4.56
C LEU A 18 5.57 -7.42 5.49
N THR A 19 4.61 -6.50 5.43
CA THR A 19 4.58 -5.30 6.29
C THR A 19 3.66 -5.44 7.49
N ASP A 20 2.99 -6.58 7.63
CA ASP A 20 2.23 -6.92 8.84
C ASP A 20 3.17 -7.44 9.94
N ALA A 21 2.76 -7.31 11.19
CA ALA A 21 3.59 -7.67 12.35
C ALA A 21 3.90 -9.18 12.41
N VAL A 22 3.10 -10.01 11.75
CA VAL A 22 3.28 -11.45 11.62
C VAL A 22 3.75 -11.78 10.21
N GLN A 23 5.06 -11.79 10.02
CA GLN A 23 5.65 -12.15 8.74
C GLN A 23 5.61 -13.68 8.55
N GLY A 24 4.94 -14.11 7.48
CA GLY A 24 4.99 -15.48 7.00
C GLY A 24 6.24 -15.74 6.17
N GLY A 25 6.69 -16.99 6.12
CA GLY A 25 7.77 -17.40 5.22
C GLY A 25 7.35 -17.33 3.74
N GLU A 26 8.33 -17.27 2.84
CA GLU A 26 8.11 -17.17 1.38
C GLU A 26 7.11 -18.22 0.86
N GLU A 27 7.32 -19.50 1.18
CA GLU A 27 6.47 -20.60 0.72
C GLU A 27 5.05 -20.57 1.32
N GLU A 28 4.91 -20.06 2.55
CA GLU A 28 3.60 -19.88 3.18
C GLU A 28 2.80 -18.80 2.46
N LEU A 29 3.42 -17.64 2.20
CA LEU A 29 2.80 -16.54 1.50
C LEU A 29 2.47 -16.91 0.05
N ARG A 30 3.34 -17.66 -0.63
CA ARG A 30 3.05 -18.20 -1.96
C ARG A 30 1.75 -19.00 -1.98
N ARG A 31 1.57 -19.92 -1.03
CA ARG A 31 0.35 -20.74 -0.91
C ARG A 31 -0.86 -19.88 -0.57
N LYS A 32 -0.73 -18.99 0.42
CA LYS A 32 -1.80 -18.10 0.88
C LYS A 32 -2.34 -17.22 -0.24
N LEU A 33 -1.45 -16.66 -1.06
CA LEU A 33 -1.79 -15.76 -2.16
C LEU A 33 -2.07 -16.49 -3.48
N ASN A 34 -2.01 -17.83 -3.49
CA ASN A 34 -2.15 -18.66 -4.69
C ASN A 34 -1.21 -18.22 -5.84
N ILE A 35 0.03 -17.89 -5.50
CA ILE A 35 1.06 -17.48 -6.46
C ILE A 35 1.62 -18.75 -7.14
N PRO A 36 1.63 -18.83 -8.48
CA PRO A 36 2.29 -19.91 -9.20
C PRO A 36 3.77 -19.99 -8.83
N VAL A 37 4.31 -21.21 -8.71
CA VAL A 37 5.69 -21.43 -8.24
C VAL A 37 6.70 -20.69 -9.12
N GLU A 38 6.45 -20.62 -10.42
CA GLU A 38 7.27 -19.94 -11.40
C GLU A 38 7.26 -18.41 -11.28
N GLN A 39 6.22 -17.82 -10.68
CA GLN A 39 6.09 -16.37 -10.50
C GLN A 39 6.68 -15.88 -9.17
N MET A 40 6.75 -16.77 -8.17
CA MET A 40 7.12 -16.40 -6.81
C MET A 40 8.50 -15.73 -6.69
N PRO A 41 9.58 -16.25 -7.29
CA PRO A 41 10.91 -15.64 -7.10
C PRO A 41 10.97 -14.18 -7.58
N ALA A 42 10.35 -13.89 -8.73
CA ALA A 42 10.33 -12.53 -9.28
C ALA A 42 9.47 -11.58 -8.44
N LEU A 43 8.31 -12.03 -7.97
CA LEU A 43 7.43 -11.25 -7.09
C LEU A 43 8.06 -11.01 -5.71
N TRP A 44 8.72 -12.02 -5.15
CA TRP A 44 9.40 -11.91 -3.87
C TRP A 44 10.53 -10.88 -3.94
N GLN A 45 11.41 -11.00 -4.94
CA GLN A 45 12.49 -10.04 -5.14
C GLN A 45 11.94 -8.62 -5.31
N HIS A 46 10.88 -8.44 -6.11
CA HIS A 46 10.26 -7.14 -6.34
C HIS A 46 9.66 -6.54 -5.06
N ALA A 47 8.97 -7.34 -4.25
CA ALA A 47 8.46 -6.90 -2.95
C ALA A 47 9.62 -6.46 -2.03
N GLN A 48 10.70 -7.23 -1.98
CA GLN A 48 11.88 -6.89 -1.19
C GLN A 48 12.56 -5.61 -1.70
N ASP A 49 12.63 -5.39 -3.01
CA ASP A 49 13.18 -4.17 -3.59
C ASP A 49 12.37 -2.94 -3.17
N LEU A 50 11.03 -3.03 -3.17
CA LEU A 50 10.16 -1.95 -2.70
C LEU A 50 10.31 -1.68 -1.20
N LEU A 51 10.34 -2.73 -0.37
CA LEU A 51 10.46 -2.61 1.07
C LEU A 51 11.81 -2.04 1.51
N ASN A 52 12.87 -2.35 0.76
CA ASN A 52 14.22 -1.88 1.04
C ASN A 52 14.59 -0.60 0.27
N ALA A 53 13.69 -0.04 -0.55
CA ALA A 53 13.94 1.18 -1.29
C ALA A 53 14.18 2.36 -0.32
N PRO A 54 15.34 3.05 -0.37
CA PRO A 54 15.65 4.11 0.58
C PRO A 54 14.63 5.25 0.61
N ALA A 55 14.04 5.58 -0.54
CA ALA A 55 13.00 6.60 -0.65
C ALA A 55 11.68 6.23 0.06
N LEU A 56 11.42 4.93 0.25
CA LEU A 56 10.21 4.41 0.86
C LEU A 56 10.41 3.95 2.31
N ALA A 57 11.66 3.91 2.80
CA ALA A 57 12.03 3.40 4.11
C ALA A 57 11.16 3.98 5.24
N ARG A 58 10.84 5.29 5.16
CA ARG A 58 9.99 5.97 6.16
C ARG A 58 8.57 5.39 6.30
N PHE A 59 8.09 4.62 5.35
CA PHE A 59 6.74 4.02 5.35
C PHE A 59 6.72 2.53 5.70
N PHE A 60 7.88 1.86 5.67
CA PHE A 60 7.99 0.41 5.88
C PHE A 60 8.86 0.02 7.06
N ASP A 61 9.78 0.89 7.50
CA ASP A 61 10.57 0.67 8.70
C ASP A 61 9.83 1.22 9.93
N ALA A 62 9.46 0.33 10.84
CA ALA A 62 8.75 0.66 12.08
C ALA A 62 9.50 1.63 13.00
N ARG A 63 10.80 1.87 12.78
CA ARG A 63 11.57 2.89 13.52
C ARG A 63 11.21 4.32 13.10
N HIS A 64 10.53 4.50 11.97
CA HIS A 64 10.25 5.83 11.41
C HIS A 64 8.83 6.34 11.67
N TYR A 65 7.89 5.48 12.06
CA TYR A 65 6.48 5.84 12.25
C TYR A 65 5.95 5.38 13.62
N LEU A 66 4.80 5.93 14.03
CA LEU A 66 4.13 5.56 15.28
C LEU A 66 3.26 4.31 15.12
N SER A 67 2.53 4.25 14.00
CA SER A 67 1.70 3.10 13.66
C SER A 67 1.60 2.97 12.14
N ALA A 68 1.35 1.75 11.66
CA ALA A 68 0.97 1.50 10.27
C ALA A 68 -0.07 0.40 10.22
N ALA A 69 -1.02 0.50 9.30
CA ALA A 69 -2.06 -0.48 9.07
C ALA A 69 -2.24 -0.71 7.58
N ASN A 70 -2.41 -1.97 7.18
CA ASN A 70 -2.76 -2.33 5.81
C ASN A 70 -4.27 -2.50 5.67
N GLU A 71 -4.78 -2.41 4.45
CA GLU A 71 -6.16 -2.75 4.10
C GLU A 71 -7.22 -2.00 4.95
N VAL A 72 -6.97 -0.71 5.23
CA VAL A 72 -7.81 0.11 6.10
C VAL A 72 -9.15 0.38 5.43
N ALA A 73 -10.20 -0.26 5.95
CA ALA A 73 -11.55 -0.09 5.47
C ALA A 73 -12.19 1.21 6.02
N TYR A 74 -12.96 1.90 5.17
CA TYR A 74 -13.77 3.04 5.59
C TYR A 74 -15.07 3.10 4.78
N VAL A 75 -16.07 3.81 5.29
CA VAL A 75 -17.30 4.09 4.56
C VAL A 75 -17.24 5.54 4.09
N ASN A 76 -17.36 5.75 2.77
CA ASN A 76 -17.33 7.09 2.22
C ASN A 76 -18.67 7.83 2.39
N ALA A 77 -18.72 9.10 2.01
CA ALA A 77 -19.92 9.92 2.14
C ALA A 77 -21.14 9.38 1.36
N ALA A 78 -20.92 8.53 0.35
CA ALA A 78 -21.96 7.85 -0.41
C ALA A 78 -22.42 6.52 0.23
N GLY A 79 -21.93 6.17 1.42
CA GLY A 79 -22.27 4.92 2.11
C GLY A 79 -21.56 3.69 1.53
N GLN A 80 -20.53 3.87 0.69
CA GLN A 80 -19.82 2.78 0.05
C GLN A 80 -18.64 2.34 0.91
N LEU A 81 -18.49 1.02 1.10
CA LEU A 81 -17.29 0.45 1.70
C LEU A 81 -16.12 0.60 0.72
N ARG A 82 -15.05 1.23 1.19
CA ARG A 82 -13.81 1.48 0.49
C ARG A 82 -12.64 0.99 1.34
N ARG A 83 -11.47 0.89 0.72
CA ARG A 83 -10.28 0.33 1.36
C ARG A 83 -9.03 1.02 0.83
N MET A 84 -8.15 1.40 1.75
CA MET A 84 -6.84 1.97 1.46
C MET A 84 -5.79 0.88 1.63
N ASP A 85 -4.79 0.85 0.76
CA ASP A 85 -3.80 -0.23 0.79
C ASP A 85 -2.95 -0.14 2.05
N ARG A 86 -2.48 1.06 2.41
CA ARG A 86 -1.68 1.29 3.61
C ARG A 86 -1.88 2.70 4.20
N LEU A 87 -2.03 2.75 5.52
CA LEU A 87 -2.09 3.98 6.32
C LEU A 87 -0.88 4.01 7.26
N VAL A 88 -0.10 5.09 7.24
CA VAL A 88 1.08 5.25 8.09
C VAL A 88 0.96 6.52 8.91
N GLU A 89 1.04 6.40 10.23
CA GLU A 89 0.87 7.50 11.16
C GLU A 89 2.22 7.94 11.75
N PHE A 90 2.51 9.22 11.61
CA PHE A 90 3.65 9.90 12.26
C PHE A 90 3.13 10.84 13.35
N ALA A 91 4.05 11.53 14.04
CA ALA A 91 3.69 12.45 15.11
C ALA A 91 2.77 13.60 14.65
N GLY A 92 3.08 14.22 13.51
CA GLY A 92 2.34 15.39 12.98
C GLY A 92 1.59 15.14 11.68
N GLU A 93 1.73 13.96 11.08
CA GLU A 93 1.12 13.67 9.79
C GLU A 93 0.66 12.21 9.67
N VAL A 94 -0.27 11.98 8.76
CA VAL A 94 -0.77 10.67 8.36
C VAL A 94 -0.64 10.55 6.86
N TRP A 95 -0.10 9.43 6.40
CA TRP A 95 0.06 9.13 4.99
C TRP A 95 -0.89 8.00 4.59
N VAL A 96 -1.71 8.25 3.59
CA VAL A 96 -2.44 7.21 2.86
C VAL A 96 -1.62 6.84 1.62
N LEU A 97 -1.31 5.56 1.47
CA LEU A 97 -0.49 5.02 0.40
C LEU A 97 -1.30 3.99 -0.37
N ASP A 98 -1.28 4.09 -1.70
CA ASP A 98 -1.87 3.13 -2.63
C ASP A 98 -0.81 2.58 -3.57
N TYR A 99 -0.78 1.26 -3.78
CA TYR A 99 0.13 0.61 -4.70
C TYR A 99 -0.40 0.66 -6.14
N LYS A 100 0.50 0.86 -7.11
CA LYS A 100 0.18 0.88 -8.54
C LYS A 100 1.22 0.10 -9.35
N THR A 101 0.75 -0.87 -10.13
CA THR A 101 1.58 -1.62 -11.09
C THR A 101 1.35 -1.21 -12.54
N GLY A 102 0.43 -0.29 -12.80
CA GLY A 102 0.10 0.22 -14.13
C GLY A 102 0.16 1.74 -14.20
N GLU A 103 -0.22 2.28 -15.36
CA GLU A 103 -0.18 3.71 -15.63
C GLU A 103 -1.13 4.54 -14.76
N ARG A 104 -0.82 5.84 -14.65
CA ARG A 104 -1.66 6.82 -13.97
C ARG A 104 -3.02 6.91 -14.67
N SER A 105 -4.09 6.93 -13.88
CA SER A 105 -5.45 7.14 -14.39
C SER A 105 -6.03 8.45 -13.85
N ALA A 106 -6.87 9.12 -14.64
CA ALA A 106 -7.47 10.40 -14.26
C ALA A 106 -8.31 10.32 -12.97
N ASN A 107 -8.81 9.13 -12.63
CA ASN A 107 -9.64 8.91 -11.44
C ASN A 107 -8.82 8.82 -10.14
N GLN A 108 -7.49 8.70 -10.22
CA GLN A 108 -6.62 8.58 -9.04
C GLN A 108 -6.64 9.85 -8.19
N ALA A 109 -6.66 11.04 -8.80
CA ALA A 109 -6.68 12.30 -8.06
C ALA A 109 -7.95 12.45 -7.22
N ALA A 110 -9.11 12.12 -7.79
CA ALA A 110 -10.38 12.15 -7.07
C ALA A 110 -10.42 11.14 -5.91
N GLN A 111 -9.88 9.93 -6.14
CA GLN A 111 -9.77 8.91 -5.10
C GLN A 111 -8.86 9.35 -3.95
N MET A 112 -7.68 9.90 -4.25
CA MET A 112 -6.76 10.40 -3.22
C MET A 112 -7.36 11.59 -2.44
N ALA A 113 -8.13 12.46 -3.11
CA ALA A 113 -8.85 13.53 -2.42
C ALA A 113 -9.93 12.99 -1.46
N GLU A 114 -10.65 11.93 -1.84
CA GLU A 114 -11.61 11.25 -0.97
C GLU A 114 -10.92 10.63 0.26
N TYR A 115 -9.79 9.96 0.05
CA TYR A 115 -8.98 9.38 1.13
C TYR A 115 -8.49 10.46 2.10
N ARG A 116 -7.95 11.56 1.56
CA ARG A 116 -7.50 12.71 2.34
C ARG A 116 -8.63 13.26 3.21
N ALA A 117 -9.80 13.49 2.63
CA ALA A 117 -10.95 14.01 3.36
C ALA A 117 -11.43 13.06 4.47
N ALA A 118 -11.51 11.75 4.18
CA ALA A 118 -11.91 10.74 5.16
C ALA A 118 -10.94 10.67 6.34
N MET A 119 -9.64 10.62 6.09
CA MET A 119 -8.64 10.54 7.15
C MET A 119 -8.47 11.86 7.90
N GLN A 120 -8.70 13.01 7.25
CA GLN A 120 -8.61 14.31 7.92
C GLN A 120 -9.69 14.46 9.01
N ALA A 121 -10.87 13.88 8.79
CA ALA A 121 -11.93 13.84 9.79
C ALA A 121 -11.57 12.97 11.01
N ILE A 122 -10.78 11.90 10.81
CA ILE A 122 -10.33 10.98 11.87
C ILE A 122 -9.13 11.55 12.63
N HIS A 123 -8.24 12.26 11.94
CA HIS A 123 -7.01 12.83 12.50
C HIS A 123 -6.99 14.36 12.42
N PRO A 124 -7.87 15.08 13.13
CA PRO A 124 -8.04 16.54 12.99
C PRO A 124 -6.80 17.36 13.37
N GLY A 125 -5.87 16.80 14.16
CA GLY A 125 -4.63 17.45 14.57
C GLY A 125 -3.41 17.12 13.70
N LYS A 126 -3.57 16.32 12.64
CA LYS A 126 -2.47 15.88 11.78
C LYS A 126 -2.69 16.31 10.34
N VAL A 127 -1.58 16.54 9.64
CA VAL A 127 -1.60 16.77 8.18
C VAL A 127 -1.83 15.44 7.49
N VAL A 128 -2.86 15.35 6.64
CA VAL A 128 -3.12 14.13 5.85
C VAL A 128 -2.55 14.26 4.44
N ARG A 129 -1.62 13.37 4.11
CA ARG A 129 -0.98 13.26 2.80
C ARG A 129 -1.40 11.97 2.11
N CYS A 130 -1.44 12.00 0.79
CA CYS A 130 -1.80 10.86 -0.02
C CYS A 130 -0.76 10.68 -1.12
N ALA A 131 -0.31 9.45 -1.32
CA ALA A 131 0.65 9.15 -2.38
C ALA A 131 0.41 7.79 -3.01
N LEU A 132 0.85 7.69 -4.25
CA LEU A 132 0.92 6.45 -4.99
C LEU A 132 2.34 5.90 -4.92
N ILE A 133 2.48 4.61 -4.64
CA ILE A 133 3.74 3.89 -4.76
C ILE A 133 3.66 3.03 -6.03
N PHE A 134 4.50 3.36 -7.01
CA PHE A 134 4.59 2.59 -8.24
C PHE A 134 5.49 1.37 -8.05
N ALA A 135 5.26 0.33 -8.85
CA ALA A 135 6.06 -0.90 -8.84
C ALA A 135 7.57 -0.63 -9.02
N ASN A 136 7.97 0.41 -9.76
CA ASN A 136 9.38 0.79 -9.90
C ASN A 136 9.99 1.47 -8.65
N GLY A 137 9.24 1.59 -7.55
CA GLY A 137 9.68 2.26 -6.32
C GLY A 137 9.49 3.78 -6.33
N GLU A 138 8.91 4.36 -7.37
CA GLU A 138 8.58 5.79 -7.41
C GLU A 138 7.44 6.10 -6.44
N LEU A 139 7.64 7.12 -5.61
CA LEU A 139 6.59 7.72 -4.80
C LEU A 139 6.07 8.98 -5.50
N SER A 140 4.76 9.06 -5.68
CA SER A 140 4.10 10.28 -6.17
C SER A 140 3.04 10.75 -5.19
N GLU A 141 3.32 11.86 -4.52
CA GLU A 141 2.30 12.58 -3.76
C GLU A 141 1.27 13.22 -4.70
N VAL A 142 0.02 13.33 -4.22
CA VAL A 142 -1.15 13.86 -4.96
C VAL A 142 -1.82 15.01 -4.21
#